data_AF-A0A7I9YL71-F1
#
_entry.id   AF-A0A7I9YL71-F1
#
_cell.length_a   1.000
_cell.length_b   1.000
_cell.length_c   1.000
_cell.angle_alpha   90.00
_cell.angle_beta   90.00
_cell.angle_gamma   90.00
#
_symmetry.space_group_name_H-M   'P 1'
#
loop_
_entity.id
_entity.type
_entity.pdbx_description
1 polymer ?
#
loop_
_entity_poly.entity_id
_entity_poly.type
_entity_poly.pdbx_seq_one_letter_code
_entity_poly.pdbx_strand_id
1 'polypeptide(L)'
;MTTEFNTLFETVLSVTDSVDPVKLNQTLTNVADALDGLGEGFGRSLLDANTILDSLNARQSHLRYDFQQLADVAEVYTGAAPDLFDGLDDASSTASRLYAHRGDLTDALMASIGFSNTSAEVFERGGPYFTRVADDLVATTQLLDEYRGMIYCTLRNFHDVEPKFAAGLGGNGYSGTGVSPIMGAGNPYVYPDNLPRVNASGGPEGRPGCWQPITRDLWPMPYLVMDTGASIAPYNHFELAQPILIEYVWGRQIGENTINP
;
A
#
# COMPACT_ATOMS: atom_id res chain seq x y z
N MET A 1 3.90 -1.07 57.61
CA MET A 1 2.86 -0.76 58.62
C MET A 1 1.61 -1.48 58.13
N THR A 2 1.35 -2.76 58.47
CA THR A 2 0.76 -3.28 59.74
C THR A 2 -0.53 -2.52 60.09
N THR A 3 -1.71 -3.09 60.33
CA THR A 3 -2.15 -4.45 60.70
C THR A 3 -3.68 -4.50 60.58
N GLU A 4 -4.20 -5.72 60.43
CA GLU A 4 -5.60 -6.13 60.60
C GLU A 4 -6.30 -5.54 61.83
N PHE A 5 -7.63 -5.41 61.74
CA PHE A 5 -8.51 -5.66 62.88
C PHE A 5 -9.69 -6.53 62.47
N ASN A 6 -9.91 -7.51 63.32
CA ASN A 6 -10.77 -8.67 63.17
C ASN A 6 -12.11 -8.40 63.88
N THR A 7 -13.14 -9.05 63.34
CA THR A 7 -14.25 -9.71 64.05
C THR A 7 -15.20 -8.99 65.01
N LEU A 8 -16.48 -9.23 64.69
CA LEU A 8 -17.52 -9.82 65.55
C LEU A 8 -18.35 -8.96 66.51
N PHE A 9 -19.65 -9.27 66.40
CA PHE A 9 -20.75 -9.17 67.37
C PHE A 9 -21.43 -7.83 67.59
N GLU A 10 -22.67 -7.75 67.10
CA GLU A 10 -23.94 -7.61 67.85
C GLU A 10 -25.00 -7.25 66.78
N THR A 11 -26.23 -7.75 66.75
CA THR A 11 -27.25 -8.04 67.77
C THR A 11 -28.32 -8.87 67.05
N VAL A 12 -29.02 -9.81 67.71
CA VAL A 12 -30.48 -9.98 67.59
C VAL A 12 -31.00 -10.97 68.65
N LEU A 13 -31.74 -10.38 69.59
CA LEU A 13 -32.90 -10.83 70.35
C LEU A 13 -32.77 -11.92 71.44
N SER A 14 -32.97 -11.42 72.65
CA SER A 14 -33.31 -12.09 73.91
C SER A 14 -34.82 -12.35 74.04
N VAL A 15 -35.18 -12.99 75.17
CA VAL A 15 -36.52 -13.19 75.78
C VAL A 15 -37.17 -14.53 75.39
N THR A 16 -37.70 -15.39 76.25
CA THR A 16 -37.74 -15.58 77.72
C THR A 16 -38.44 -16.93 77.88
N ASP A 17 -37.96 -17.84 78.74
CA ASP A 17 -38.90 -18.50 79.65
C ASP A 17 -38.22 -19.00 80.92
N SER A 18 -38.91 -18.79 82.04
CA SER A 18 -38.48 -19.04 83.40
C SER A 18 -38.82 -20.47 83.82
N VAL A 19 -37.86 -21.20 84.39
CA VAL A 19 -38.14 -22.41 85.18
C VAL A 19 -37.20 -22.45 86.38
N ASP A 20 -37.79 -22.54 87.57
CA ASP A 20 -37.32 -23.40 88.67
C ASP A 20 -38.41 -23.50 89.78
N PRO A 21 -38.34 -24.42 90.75
CA PRO A 21 -38.57 -25.87 90.68
C PRO A 21 -39.72 -26.32 91.61
N VAL A 22 -39.94 -27.65 91.76
CA VAL A 22 -39.91 -28.39 93.06
C VAL A 22 -40.89 -29.59 93.14
N LYS A 23 -40.28 -30.78 93.27
CA LYS A 23 -40.59 -31.96 94.13
C LYS A 23 -41.63 -33.04 93.78
N LEU A 24 -41.08 -34.24 93.94
CA LEU A 24 -41.53 -35.45 94.65
C LEU A 24 -42.72 -36.21 94.05
N ASN A 25 -42.44 -37.27 93.31
CA ASN A 25 -42.18 -38.65 93.76
C ASN A 25 -43.46 -39.48 93.91
N GLN A 26 -43.54 -40.47 93.02
CA GLN A 26 -43.93 -41.87 93.23
C GLN A 26 -45.32 -42.11 93.85
N THR A 27 -46.14 -42.98 93.26
CA THR A 27 -46.16 -44.40 93.66
C THR A 27 -46.93 -45.14 92.55
N LEU A 28 -46.25 -45.86 91.65
CA LEU A 28 -45.96 -47.30 91.73
C LEU A 28 -47.21 -48.21 91.69
N THR A 29 -47.82 -48.32 90.51
CA THR A 29 -48.41 -49.61 90.02
C THR A 29 -48.18 -49.83 88.51
N ASN A 30 -47.52 -48.91 87.79
CA ASN A 30 -47.29 -49.04 86.34
C ASN A 30 -45.87 -49.50 85.96
N VAL A 31 -44.97 -49.77 86.91
CA VAL A 31 -43.57 -50.13 86.60
C VAL A 31 -43.40 -51.61 86.24
N ALA A 32 -44.36 -52.49 86.57
CA ALA A 32 -44.38 -53.86 86.06
C ALA A 32 -44.86 -53.92 84.60
N ASP A 33 -45.89 -53.14 84.23
CA ASP A 33 -46.35 -53.03 82.83
C ASP A 33 -45.39 -52.21 81.95
N ALA A 34 -44.69 -51.21 82.53
CA ALA A 34 -43.73 -50.40 81.80
C ALA A 34 -42.42 -51.13 81.49
N LEU A 35 -42.01 -52.14 82.27
CA LEU A 35 -40.81 -52.92 81.94
C LEU A 35 -41.06 -53.96 80.83
N ASP A 36 -42.27 -54.54 80.76
CA ASP A 36 -42.65 -55.42 79.65
C ASP A 36 -42.86 -54.62 78.36
N GLY A 37 -43.48 -53.44 78.46
CA GLY A 37 -43.62 -52.49 77.35
C GLY A 37 -42.31 -51.85 76.87
N LEU A 38 -41.28 -51.75 77.73
CA LEU A 38 -39.95 -51.30 77.32
C LEU A 38 -39.21 -52.36 76.49
N GLY A 39 -39.39 -53.65 76.80
CA GLY A 39 -38.83 -54.75 76.01
C GLY A 39 -39.46 -54.83 74.61
N GLU A 40 -40.78 -54.66 74.55
CA GLU A 40 -41.53 -54.63 73.29
C GLU A 40 -41.24 -53.35 72.48
N GLY A 41 -41.16 -52.19 73.14
CA GLY A 41 -40.83 -50.90 72.52
C GLY A 41 -39.38 -50.78 72.06
N PHE A 42 -38.42 -51.36 72.80
CA PHE A 42 -37.02 -51.44 72.38
C PHE A 42 -36.83 -52.42 71.22
N GLY A 43 -37.51 -53.58 71.26
CA GLY A 43 -37.56 -54.51 70.13
C GLY A 43 -38.18 -53.89 68.88
N ARG A 44 -39.28 -53.13 69.03
CA ARG A 44 -39.90 -52.36 67.95
C ARG A 44 -38.96 -51.28 67.40
N SER A 45 -38.29 -50.53 68.27
CA SER A 45 -37.33 -49.50 67.88
C SER A 45 -36.12 -50.07 67.14
N LEU A 46 -35.62 -51.26 67.54
CA LEU A 46 -34.57 -51.95 66.77
C LEU A 46 -35.07 -52.45 65.40
N LEU A 47 -36.29 -52.98 65.33
CA LEU A 47 -36.89 -53.41 64.07
C LEU A 47 -37.21 -52.23 63.15
N ASP A 48 -37.69 -51.11 63.71
CA ASP A 48 -37.95 -49.88 62.99
C ASP A 48 -36.64 -49.23 62.54
N ALA A 49 -35.59 -49.24 63.37
CA ALA A 49 -34.25 -48.81 62.99
C ALA A 49 -33.67 -49.70 61.89
N ASN A 50 -33.87 -51.02 61.95
CA ASN A 50 -33.43 -51.93 60.90
C ASN A 50 -34.25 -51.73 59.60
N THR A 51 -35.54 -51.45 59.71
CA THR A 51 -36.41 -51.12 58.55
C THR A 51 -36.02 -49.78 57.93
N ILE A 52 -35.68 -48.78 58.76
CA ILE A 52 -35.17 -47.48 58.31
C ILE A 52 -33.81 -47.66 57.66
N LEU A 53 -32.90 -48.41 58.26
CA LEU A 53 -31.59 -48.73 57.69
C LEU A 53 -31.74 -49.51 56.38
N ASP A 54 -32.62 -50.50 56.30
CA ASP A 54 -32.91 -51.25 55.06
C ASP A 54 -33.51 -50.33 53.99
N SER A 55 -34.39 -49.39 54.37
CA SER A 55 -34.97 -48.41 53.44
C SER A 55 -33.96 -47.37 52.94
N LEU A 56 -33.02 -46.96 53.80
CA LEU A 56 -31.93 -46.06 53.46
C LEU A 56 -30.87 -46.79 52.62
N ASN A 57 -30.58 -48.05 52.93
CA ASN A 57 -29.66 -48.89 52.19
C ASN A 57 -30.23 -49.24 50.81
N ALA A 58 -31.54 -49.47 50.71
CA ALA A 58 -32.25 -49.61 49.44
C ALA A 58 -32.27 -48.33 48.60
N ARG A 59 -32.14 -47.15 49.22
CA ARG A 59 -32.08 -45.82 48.56
C ARG A 59 -30.68 -45.24 48.46
N GLN A 60 -29.65 -45.92 48.98
CA GLN A 60 -28.26 -45.49 48.97
C GLN A 60 -27.76 -45.22 47.54
N SER A 61 -28.15 -46.07 46.59
CA SER A 61 -27.81 -45.91 45.18
C SER A 61 -28.40 -44.63 44.59
N HIS A 62 -29.67 -44.33 44.91
CA HIS A 62 -30.34 -43.10 44.48
C HIS A 62 -29.73 -41.85 45.10
N LEU A 63 -29.44 -41.86 46.40
CA LEU A 63 -28.78 -40.72 47.05
C LEU A 63 -27.38 -40.48 46.47
N ARG A 64 -26.61 -41.54 46.22
CA ARG A 64 -25.27 -41.43 45.60
C ARG A 64 -25.36 -40.89 44.17
N TYR A 65 -26.36 -41.32 43.40
CA TYR A 65 -26.63 -40.81 42.07
C TYR A 65 -27.01 -39.32 42.10
N ASP A 66 -27.90 -38.91 43.01
CA ASP A 66 -28.33 -37.51 43.13
C ASP A 66 -27.18 -36.59 43.56
N PHE A 67 -26.31 -37.03 44.48
CA PHE A 67 -25.10 -36.27 44.84
C PHE A 67 -24.09 -36.18 43.68
N GLN A 68 -23.99 -37.21 42.84
CA GLN A 68 -23.17 -37.16 41.63
C GLN A 68 -23.76 -36.18 40.61
N GLN A 69 -25.07 -36.21 40.37
CA GLN A 69 -25.75 -35.27 39.48
C GLN A 69 -25.63 -33.82 39.95
N LEU A 70 -25.71 -33.57 41.27
CA LEU A 70 -25.50 -32.24 41.83
C LEU A 70 -24.05 -31.76 41.64
N ALA A 71 -23.08 -32.67 41.80
CA ALA A 71 -21.67 -32.36 41.52
C ALA A 71 -21.45 -32.07 40.03
N ASP A 72 -22.07 -32.84 39.13
CA ASP A 72 -21.99 -32.63 37.67
C ASP A 72 -22.55 -31.25 37.28
N VAL A 73 -23.70 -30.86 37.83
CA VAL A 73 -24.29 -29.52 37.59
C VAL A 73 -23.42 -28.42 38.18
N ALA A 74 -22.91 -28.61 39.40
CA ALA A 74 -22.00 -27.65 40.02
C ALA A 74 -20.72 -27.50 39.19
N GLU A 75 -20.15 -28.57 38.65
CA GLU A 75 -18.95 -28.57 37.81
C GLU A 75 -19.18 -27.86 36.46
N VAL A 76 -20.36 -28.01 35.85
CA VAL A 76 -20.72 -27.23 34.66
C VAL A 76 -20.80 -25.73 34.97
N TYR A 77 -21.43 -25.35 36.08
CA TYR A 77 -21.57 -23.94 36.46
C TYR A 77 -20.24 -23.32 36.93
N THR A 78 -19.44 -24.04 37.71
CA THR A 78 -18.12 -23.56 38.14
C THR A 78 -17.10 -23.58 37.00
N GLY A 79 -17.27 -24.48 36.02
CA GLY A 79 -16.48 -24.51 34.79
C GLY A 79 -16.79 -23.34 33.86
N ALA A 80 -18.05 -22.92 33.74
CA ALA A 80 -18.46 -21.84 32.84
C ALA A 80 -18.39 -20.42 33.44
N ALA A 81 -18.44 -20.29 34.77
CA ALA A 81 -18.45 -18.98 35.43
C ALA A 81 -17.18 -18.13 35.16
N PRO A 82 -15.94 -18.68 35.20
CA PRO A 82 -14.74 -17.91 34.91
C PRO A 82 -14.76 -17.28 33.51
N ASP A 83 -15.05 -18.06 32.47
CA ASP A 83 -15.10 -17.57 31.08
C ASP A 83 -16.12 -16.44 30.89
N LEU A 84 -17.26 -16.50 31.59
CA LEU A 84 -18.27 -15.43 31.57
C LEU A 84 -17.75 -14.15 32.22
N PHE A 85 -17.12 -14.25 33.41
CA PHE A 85 -16.62 -13.08 34.11
C PHE A 85 -15.38 -12.49 33.43
N ASP A 86 -14.51 -13.31 32.86
CA ASP A 86 -13.38 -12.89 32.03
C ASP A 86 -13.88 -12.16 30.79
N GLY A 87 -14.90 -12.69 30.10
CA GLY A 87 -15.51 -12.03 28.95
C GLY A 87 -16.17 -10.68 29.29
N LEU A 88 -16.80 -10.58 30.47
CA LEU A 88 -17.37 -9.31 30.95
C LEU A 88 -16.28 -8.29 31.33
N ASP A 89 -15.18 -8.74 31.94
CA ASP A 89 -14.05 -7.88 32.26
C ASP A 89 -13.36 -7.36 30.99
N ASP A 90 -13.12 -8.24 30.02
CA ASP A 90 -12.59 -7.90 28.70
C ASP A 90 -13.49 -6.91 27.96
N ALA A 91 -14.81 -7.13 27.99
CA ALA A 91 -15.77 -6.20 27.39
C ALA A 91 -15.76 -4.83 28.10
N SER A 92 -15.70 -4.81 29.43
CA SER A 92 -15.68 -3.58 30.21
C SER A 92 -14.38 -2.79 30.03
N SER A 93 -13.25 -3.49 29.98
CA SER A 93 -11.93 -2.90 29.77
C SER A 93 -11.81 -2.37 28.34
N THR A 94 -12.35 -3.10 27.35
CA THR A 94 -12.42 -2.66 25.96
C THR A 94 -13.30 -1.42 25.81
N ALA A 95 -14.49 -1.40 26.41
CA ALA A 95 -15.39 -0.25 26.40
C ALA A 95 -14.74 0.98 27.06
N SER A 96 -14.03 0.79 28.17
CA SER A 96 -13.31 1.87 28.87
C SER A 96 -12.14 2.41 28.04
N ARG A 97 -11.35 1.53 27.40
CA ARG A 97 -10.26 1.92 26.47
C ARG A 97 -10.81 2.66 25.25
N LEU A 98 -11.91 2.18 24.68
CA LEU A 98 -12.57 2.83 23.55
C LEU A 98 -13.10 4.22 23.92
N TYR A 99 -13.69 4.36 25.10
CA TYR A 99 -14.15 5.65 25.61
C TYR A 99 -12.98 6.60 25.90
N ALA A 100 -11.86 6.09 26.44
CA ALA A 100 -10.66 6.87 26.67
C ALA A 100 -10.05 7.40 25.36
N HIS A 101 -10.11 6.62 24.26
CA HIS A 101 -9.59 6.99 22.93
C HIS A 101 -10.65 7.56 21.97
N ARG A 102 -11.86 7.87 22.45
CA ARG A 102 -12.93 8.48 21.65
C ARG A 102 -12.48 9.75 20.94
N GLY A 103 -11.68 10.58 21.62
CA GLY A 103 -11.14 11.82 21.07
C GLY A 103 -10.27 11.54 19.85
N ASP A 104 -9.25 10.69 20.04
CA ASP A 104 -8.31 10.28 18.98
C ASP A 104 -9.03 9.70 17.75
N LEU A 105 -10.06 8.86 17.96
CA LEU A 105 -10.87 8.29 16.88
C LEU A 105 -11.67 9.37 16.13
N THR A 106 -12.23 10.33 16.85
CA THR A 106 -12.98 11.45 16.26
C THR A 106 -12.04 12.36 15.47
N ASP A 107 -10.87 12.66 16.02
CA ASP A 107 -9.87 13.49 15.38
C ASP A 107 -9.32 12.84 14.11
N ALA A 108 -9.03 11.53 14.16
CA ALA A 108 -8.62 10.77 12.99
C ALA A 108 -9.70 10.77 11.89
N LEU A 109 -10.97 10.59 12.24
CA LEU A 109 -12.07 10.63 11.28
C LEU A 109 -12.22 12.04 10.67
N MET A 110 -12.20 13.08 11.50
CA MET A 110 -12.28 14.47 11.04
C MET A 110 -11.10 14.86 10.16
N ALA A 111 -9.89 14.42 10.51
CA ALA A 111 -8.70 14.60 9.69
C ALA A 111 -8.83 13.88 8.33
N SER A 112 -9.39 12.67 8.30
CA SER A 112 -9.64 11.93 7.05
C SER A 112 -10.65 12.64 6.16
N ILE A 113 -11.73 13.19 6.73
CA ILE A 113 -12.75 13.96 6.01
C ILE A 113 -12.14 15.27 5.48
N GLY A 114 -11.37 15.98 6.32
CA GLY A 114 -10.67 17.19 5.93
C GLY A 114 -9.68 16.95 4.79
N PHE A 115 -8.89 15.88 4.87
CA PHE A 115 -7.99 15.46 3.81
C PHE A 115 -8.73 15.10 2.53
N SER A 116 -9.84 14.36 2.62
CA SER A 116 -10.67 13.99 1.48
C SER A 116 -11.24 15.22 0.78
N ASN A 117 -11.84 16.15 1.53
CA ASN A 117 -12.38 17.40 1.00
C ASN A 117 -11.29 18.27 0.36
N THR A 118 -10.13 18.40 1.02
CA THR A 118 -8.99 19.16 0.49
C THR A 118 -8.47 18.54 -0.80
N SER A 119 -8.34 17.21 -0.85
CA SER A 119 -7.90 16.49 -2.05
C SER A 119 -8.91 16.64 -3.18
N ALA A 120 -10.20 16.51 -2.89
CA ALA A 120 -11.27 16.71 -3.86
C ALA A 120 -11.23 18.12 -4.46
N GLU A 121 -11.08 19.17 -3.64
CA GLU A 121 -10.96 20.55 -4.12
C GLU A 121 -9.73 20.75 -5.01
N VAL A 122 -8.58 20.14 -4.64
CA VAL A 122 -7.36 20.17 -5.47
C VAL A 122 -7.60 19.50 -6.82
N PHE A 123 -8.28 18.36 -6.87
CA PHE A 123 -8.58 17.65 -8.11
C PHE A 123 -9.67 18.33 -8.94
N GLU A 124 -10.69 18.93 -8.33
CA GLU A 124 -11.71 19.69 -9.04
C GLU A 124 -11.11 20.94 -9.70
N ARG A 125 -10.27 21.67 -8.96
CA ARG A 125 -9.56 22.84 -9.48
C ARG A 125 -8.47 22.45 -10.48
N GLY A 126 -7.79 21.32 -10.25
CA GLY A 126 -6.66 20.84 -11.05
C GLY A 126 -7.05 20.05 -12.30
N GLY A 127 -8.20 19.38 -12.28
CA GLY A 127 -8.67 18.47 -13.33
C GLY A 127 -8.63 19.07 -14.74
N PRO A 128 -9.20 20.27 -14.97
CA PRO A 128 -9.14 20.91 -16.27
C PRO A 128 -7.72 21.20 -16.77
N TYR A 129 -6.78 21.47 -15.85
CA TYR A 129 -5.37 21.69 -16.20
C TYR A 129 -4.68 20.38 -16.58
N PHE A 130 -4.97 19.27 -15.89
CA PHE A 130 -4.42 17.96 -16.26
C PHE A 130 -4.91 17.51 -17.64
N THR A 131 -6.20 17.69 -17.93
CA THR A 131 -6.75 17.39 -19.25
C THR A 131 -6.08 18.25 -20.32
N ARG A 132 -5.95 19.56 -20.09
CA ARG A 132 -5.25 20.46 -21.02
C ARG A 132 -3.80 20.05 -21.24
N VAL A 133 -3.06 19.72 -20.18
CA VAL A 133 -1.69 19.23 -20.30
C VAL A 133 -1.64 17.92 -21.11
N ALA A 134 -2.56 16.99 -20.86
CA ALA A 134 -2.64 15.76 -21.65
C ALA A 134 -2.90 16.07 -23.14
N ASP A 135 -3.84 16.97 -23.45
CA ASP A 135 -4.16 17.40 -24.80
C ASP A 135 -2.96 18.10 -25.48
N ASP A 136 -2.28 19.00 -24.76
CA ASP A 136 -1.09 19.72 -25.25
C ASP A 136 0.08 18.75 -25.54
N LEU A 137 0.20 17.66 -24.77
CA LEU A 137 1.23 16.65 -24.96
C LEU A 137 0.96 15.73 -26.15
N VAL A 138 -0.28 15.63 -26.66
CA VAL A 138 -0.61 14.74 -27.79
C VAL A 138 0.26 15.04 -29.01
N ALA A 139 0.35 16.30 -29.44
CA ALA A 139 1.12 16.66 -30.63
C ALA A 139 2.62 16.37 -30.46
N THR A 140 3.17 16.67 -29.28
CA THR A 140 4.59 16.45 -28.98
C THR A 140 4.93 14.96 -28.95
N THR A 141 4.07 14.15 -28.32
CA THR A 141 4.28 12.69 -28.23
C THR A 141 4.10 11.98 -29.56
N GLN A 142 3.17 12.44 -30.41
CA GLN A 142 3.03 11.95 -31.79
C GLN A 142 4.28 12.24 -32.63
N LEU A 143 4.87 13.44 -32.51
CA LEU A 143 6.11 13.77 -33.19
C LEU A 143 7.28 12.91 -32.70
N LEU A 144 7.37 12.66 -31.39
CA LEU A 144 8.39 11.78 -30.82
C LEU A 144 8.23 10.33 -31.29
N ASP A 145 7.00 9.83 -31.43
CA ASP A 145 6.76 8.48 -31.97
C ASP A 145 7.12 8.39 -33.46
N GLU A 146 6.77 9.40 -34.27
CA GLU A 146 7.17 9.47 -35.68
C GLU A 146 8.70 9.44 -35.85
N TYR A 147 9.43 10.19 -35.02
CA TYR A 147 10.89 10.29 -35.07
C TYR A 147 11.63 9.30 -34.15
N ARG A 148 10.93 8.33 -33.53
CA ARG A 148 11.53 7.37 -32.57
C ARG A 148 12.73 6.62 -33.14
N GLY A 149 12.67 6.28 -34.42
CA GLY A 149 13.76 5.60 -35.14
C GLY A 149 15.01 6.46 -35.17
N MET A 150 14.88 7.75 -35.46
CA MET A 150 16.00 8.69 -35.48
C MET A 150 16.64 8.86 -34.09
N ILE A 151 15.83 8.93 -33.03
CA ILE A 151 16.33 9.03 -31.64
C ILE A 151 17.15 7.79 -31.27
N TYR A 152 16.59 6.60 -31.50
CA TYR A 152 17.27 5.32 -31.27
C TYR A 152 18.59 5.24 -32.05
N CYS A 153 18.54 5.55 -33.34
CA CYS A 153 19.70 5.47 -34.22
C CYS A 153 20.77 6.50 -33.85
N THR A 154 20.39 7.71 -33.43
CA THR A 154 21.34 8.73 -32.95
C THR A 154 22.12 8.21 -31.76
N LEU A 155 21.43 7.68 -30.75
CA LEU A 155 22.08 7.13 -29.55
C LEU A 155 22.99 5.95 -29.88
N ARG A 156 22.51 5.01 -30.72
CA ARG A 156 23.30 3.86 -31.16
C ARG A 156 24.52 4.26 -31.98
N ASN A 157 24.36 5.17 -32.93
CA ASN A 157 25.44 5.60 -33.81
C ASN A 157 26.51 6.40 -33.08
N PHE A 158 26.18 7.13 -32.01
CA PHE A 158 27.20 7.83 -31.22
C PHE A 158 28.25 6.86 -30.65
N HIS A 159 27.84 5.70 -30.15
CA HIS A 159 28.74 4.64 -29.71
C HIS A 159 29.65 4.14 -30.85
N ASP A 160 29.09 3.92 -32.03
CA ASP A 160 29.83 3.34 -33.17
C ASP A 160 30.75 4.37 -33.89
N VAL A 161 30.45 5.66 -33.74
CA VAL A 161 31.15 6.77 -34.38
C VAL A 161 32.30 7.30 -33.52
N GLU A 162 32.19 7.23 -32.19
CA GLU A 162 33.24 7.65 -31.24
C GLU A 162 34.65 7.15 -31.62
N PRO A 163 34.90 5.83 -31.79
CA PRO A 163 36.25 5.36 -32.10
C PRO A 163 36.74 5.83 -33.48
N LYS A 164 35.83 6.05 -34.43
CA LYS A 164 36.17 6.55 -35.78
C LYS A 164 36.56 8.03 -35.73
N PHE A 165 35.85 8.83 -34.95
CA PHE A 165 36.21 10.22 -34.69
C PHE A 165 37.54 10.32 -33.95
N ALA A 166 37.76 9.48 -32.94
CA ALA A 166 39.04 9.41 -32.23
C ALA A 166 40.19 9.07 -33.20
N ALA A 167 40.01 8.11 -34.11
CA ALA A 167 41.03 7.77 -35.10
C ALA A 167 41.40 8.94 -36.03
N GLY A 168 40.42 9.77 -36.42
CA GLY A 168 40.62 10.90 -37.32
C GLY A 168 41.07 12.20 -36.64
N LEU A 169 40.66 12.46 -35.40
CA LEU A 169 40.90 13.74 -34.71
C LEU A 169 42.04 13.72 -33.68
N GLY A 170 42.89 12.69 -33.71
CA GLY A 170 44.08 12.65 -32.85
C GLY A 170 43.87 11.92 -31.52
N GLY A 171 43.00 10.92 -31.48
CA GLY A 171 42.92 9.92 -30.39
C GLY A 171 44.21 9.09 -30.23
N ASN A 172 45.17 9.24 -31.15
CA ASN A 172 46.55 8.78 -31.00
C ASN A 172 47.42 9.71 -30.12
N GLY A 173 46.90 10.84 -29.65
CA GLY A 173 47.59 11.83 -28.82
C GLY A 173 48.61 12.71 -29.56
N TYR A 174 48.69 12.65 -30.88
CA TYR A 174 49.74 13.32 -31.66
C TYR A 174 49.20 14.13 -32.84
N SER A 175 48.41 13.53 -33.72
CA SER A 175 47.97 14.17 -34.96
C SER A 175 46.60 13.68 -35.43
N GLY A 176 45.82 14.61 -35.99
CA GLY A 176 44.63 14.27 -36.76
C GLY A 176 45.01 13.69 -38.13
N THR A 177 44.23 12.73 -38.60
CA THR A 177 44.34 12.15 -39.94
C THR A 177 43.00 12.30 -40.66
N GLY A 178 43.02 12.82 -41.87
CA GLY A 178 41.80 13.09 -42.63
C GLY A 178 42.08 13.20 -44.12
N VAL A 179 41.06 12.89 -44.92
CA VAL A 179 41.05 13.10 -46.36
C VAL A 179 40.09 14.25 -46.63
N SER A 180 40.59 15.35 -47.17
CA SER A 180 39.77 16.48 -47.59
C SER A 180 39.61 16.43 -49.10
N PRO A 181 38.38 16.38 -49.64
CA PRO A 181 38.18 16.62 -51.05
C PRO A 181 38.59 18.06 -51.39
N ILE A 182 39.12 18.27 -52.59
CA ILE A 182 39.29 19.62 -53.13
C ILE A 182 37.88 20.11 -53.48
N MET A 183 37.30 20.93 -52.60
CA MET A 183 36.00 21.56 -52.81
C MET A 183 36.21 23.04 -53.12
N GLY A 184 35.44 23.57 -54.07
CA GLY A 184 35.36 25.00 -54.33
C GLY A 184 34.68 25.74 -53.19
N ALA A 185 34.65 27.08 -53.27
CA ALA A 185 33.80 27.85 -52.37
C ALA A 185 32.32 27.53 -52.65
N GLY A 186 31.55 27.35 -51.57
CA GLY A 186 30.12 27.11 -51.67
C GLY A 186 29.37 28.36 -52.15
N ASN A 187 28.15 28.16 -52.62
CA ASN A 187 27.34 29.24 -53.15
C ASN A 187 26.92 30.23 -52.04
N PRO A 188 26.91 31.55 -52.35
CA PRO A 188 26.59 32.57 -51.37
C PRO A 188 25.11 32.52 -51.03
N TYR A 189 24.76 32.99 -49.83
CA TYR A 189 23.37 33.18 -49.45
C TYR A 189 22.73 34.30 -50.29
N VAL A 190 21.61 34.00 -50.93
CA VAL A 190 20.84 34.92 -51.74
C VAL A 190 19.52 35.25 -51.05
N TYR A 191 19.32 36.52 -50.70
CA TYR A 191 18.02 36.99 -50.19
C TYR A 191 17.12 37.42 -51.36
N PRO A 192 15.82 37.08 -51.38
CA PRO A 192 15.07 36.29 -50.39
C PRO A 192 15.06 34.78 -50.66
N ASP A 193 15.70 34.31 -51.73
CA ASP A 193 15.59 32.92 -52.19
C ASP A 193 16.02 31.88 -51.13
N ASN A 194 17.00 32.21 -50.28
CA ASN A 194 17.53 31.34 -49.22
C ASN A 194 16.88 31.53 -47.84
N LEU A 195 15.71 32.19 -47.75
CA LEU A 195 15.03 32.35 -46.46
C LEU A 195 14.83 31.01 -45.74
N PRO A 196 15.11 30.94 -44.42
CA PRO A 196 14.96 29.70 -43.66
C PRO A 196 13.57 29.09 -43.80
N ARG A 197 13.53 27.78 -44.08
CA ARG A 197 12.29 26.98 -44.16
C ARG A 197 12.32 25.88 -43.11
N VAL A 198 11.18 25.65 -42.46
CA VAL A 198 10.99 24.60 -41.44
C VAL A 198 10.19 23.42 -41.99
N ASN A 199 10.45 23.04 -43.25
CA ASN A 199 9.74 21.97 -43.96
C ASN A 199 10.63 20.75 -44.22
N ALA A 200 11.81 20.70 -43.59
CA ALA A 200 12.71 19.57 -43.70
C ALA A 200 12.16 18.36 -42.92
N SER A 201 11.74 17.33 -43.65
CA SER A 201 11.55 15.97 -43.14
C SER A 201 12.78 15.13 -43.50
N GLY A 202 13.33 14.35 -42.56
CA GLY A 202 14.68 13.81 -42.72
C GLY A 202 14.93 12.40 -42.18
N GLY A 203 15.95 11.78 -42.79
CA GLY A 203 16.50 10.44 -42.57
C GLY A 203 16.78 9.77 -43.94
N PRO A 204 17.49 8.63 -44.01
CA PRO A 204 17.72 7.95 -45.27
C PRO A 204 16.40 7.72 -46.02
N GLU A 205 16.37 8.01 -47.33
CA GLU A 205 15.18 7.91 -48.18
C GLU A 205 13.98 8.79 -47.73
N GLY A 206 14.23 9.83 -46.93
CA GLY A 206 13.20 10.77 -46.48
C GLY A 206 12.35 10.28 -45.30
N ARG A 207 12.72 9.15 -44.67
CA ARG A 207 12.01 8.58 -43.50
C ARG A 207 12.86 8.67 -42.23
N PRO A 208 12.28 8.92 -41.06
CA PRO A 208 13.01 8.88 -39.78
C PRO A 208 13.64 7.50 -39.57
N GLY A 209 14.98 7.44 -39.50
CA GLY A 209 15.68 6.16 -39.45
C GLY A 209 17.19 6.26 -39.30
N CYS A 210 17.84 5.11 -39.32
CA CYS A 210 19.28 5.00 -39.15
C CYS A 210 20.00 5.40 -40.43
N TRP A 211 20.91 6.36 -40.34
CA TRP A 211 21.89 6.64 -41.38
C TRP A 211 22.62 5.36 -41.81
N GLN A 212 22.73 5.18 -43.12
CA GLN A 212 23.54 4.10 -43.68
C GLN A 212 25.02 4.37 -43.40
N PRO A 213 25.81 3.37 -43.00
CA PRO A 213 27.24 3.55 -42.89
C PRO A 213 27.82 3.87 -44.28
N ILE A 214 28.77 4.80 -44.33
CA ILE A 214 29.48 5.13 -45.56
C ILE A 214 30.39 3.95 -45.90
N THR A 215 29.97 3.14 -46.88
CA THR A 215 30.77 2.07 -47.47
C THR A 215 31.51 2.57 -48.72
N ARG A 216 32.47 1.77 -49.22
CA ARG A 216 33.13 2.09 -50.50
C ARG A 216 32.14 2.15 -51.66
N ASP A 217 31.08 1.35 -51.62
CA ASP A 217 30.05 1.33 -52.66
C ASP A 217 29.10 2.54 -52.58
N LEU A 218 28.99 3.16 -51.39
CA LEU A 218 28.20 4.37 -51.18
C LEU A 218 29.01 5.65 -51.43
N TRP A 219 30.33 5.57 -51.66
CA TRP A 219 31.18 6.74 -51.84
C TRP A 219 31.29 7.14 -53.33
N PRO A 220 31.11 8.43 -53.69
CA PRO A 220 30.78 9.57 -52.82
C PRO A 220 29.34 9.52 -52.32
N MET A 221 29.15 9.82 -51.02
CA MET A 221 27.83 9.69 -50.38
C MET A 221 26.79 10.62 -51.04
N PRO A 222 25.56 10.15 -51.26
CA PRO A 222 24.51 11.01 -51.82
C PRO A 222 24.21 12.15 -50.85
N TYR A 223 24.01 13.35 -51.41
CA TYR A 223 23.55 14.50 -50.64
C TYR A 223 22.09 14.33 -50.24
N LEU A 224 21.77 14.54 -48.96
CA LEU A 224 20.39 14.56 -48.50
C LEU A 224 19.76 15.92 -48.77
N VAL A 225 18.80 15.94 -49.69
CA VAL A 225 18.01 17.13 -50.00
C VAL A 225 17.02 17.38 -48.85
N MET A 226 17.12 18.56 -48.24
CA MET A 226 16.22 19.03 -47.19
C MET A 226 15.66 20.39 -47.55
N ASP A 227 14.36 20.62 -47.26
CA ASP A 227 13.72 21.92 -47.48
C ASP A 227 13.98 22.87 -46.29
N THR A 228 15.23 23.34 -46.20
CA THR A 228 15.69 24.28 -45.17
C THR A 228 15.84 25.71 -45.68
N GLY A 229 15.64 25.94 -46.98
CA GLY A 229 15.92 27.22 -47.65
C GLY A 229 17.37 27.38 -48.11
N ALA A 230 18.33 26.61 -47.59
CA ALA A 230 19.74 26.68 -47.97
C ALA A 230 20.28 25.33 -48.49
N SER A 231 19.51 24.67 -49.35
CA SER A 231 19.92 23.40 -49.96
C SER A 231 20.87 23.62 -51.13
N ILE A 232 21.89 22.77 -51.27
CA ILE A 232 22.76 22.76 -52.45
C ILE A 232 22.16 21.99 -53.64
N ALA A 233 21.01 21.33 -53.45
CA ALA A 233 20.38 20.48 -54.48
C ALA A 233 20.10 21.19 -55.82
N PRO A 234 19.71 22.48 -55.87
CA PRO A 234 19.52 23.20 -57.14
C PRO A 234 20.81 23.39 -57.94
N TYR A 235 21.97 23.33 -57.30
CA TYR A 235 23.28 23.55 -57.91
C TYR A 235 23.91 22.22 -58.33
N ASN A 236 23.33 21.59 -59.35
CA ASN A 236 23.75 20.28 -59.86
C ASN A 236 24.68 20.38 -61.10
N HIS A 237 25.10 21.59 -61.46
CA HIS A 237 26.02 21.87 -62.56
C HIS A 237 27.38 22.37 -62.04
N PHE A 238 28.40 22.25 -62.88
CA PHE A 238 29.71 22.83 -62.59
C PHE A 238 29.69 24.33 -62.89
N GLU A 239 29.96 25.15 -61.89
CA GLU A 239 30.15 26.59 -62.02
C GLU A 239 31.41 27.05 -61.30
N LEU A 240 31.99 28.17 -61.77
CA LEU A 240 33.04 28.84 -61.02
C LEU A 240 32.40 29.48 -59.80
N ALA A 241 33.05 29.33 -58.63
CA ALA A 241 32.53 29.90 -57.40
C ALA A 241 32.28 31.41 -57.52
N GLN A 242 31.04 31.82 -57.28
CA GLN A 242 30.66 33.23 -57.25
C GLN A 242 30.58 33.73 -55.79
N PRO A 243 30.95 34.99 -55.51
CA PRO A 243 31.51 35.94 -56.46
C PRO A 243 32.96 35.60 -56.84
N ILE A 244 33.26 35.56 -58.15
CA ILE A 244 34.65 35.51 -58.63
C ILE A 244 35.35 36.84 -58.35
N LEU A 245 36.68 36.88 -58.38
CA LEU A 245 37.48 38.07 -58.05
C LEU A 245 36.97 39.36 -58.71
N ILE A 246 36.50 39.29 -59.95
CA ILE A 246 35.98 40.46 -60.68
C ILE A 246 34.66 40.98 -60.07
N GLU A 247 33.78 40.11 -59.58
CA GLU A 247 32.54 40.49 -58.89
C GLU A 247 32.84 41.04 -57.49
N TYR A 248 33.89 40.52 -56.83
CA TYR A 248 34.34 41.03 -55.54
C TYR A 248 34.91 42.46 -55.65
N VAL A 249 35.69 42.73 -56.70
CA VAL A 249 36.34 44.04 -56.91
C VAL A 249 35.40 45.06 -57.52
N TRP A 250 34.58 44.67 -58.49
CA TRP A 250 33.79 45.60 -59.31
C TRP A 250 32.27 45.46 -59.13
N GLY A 251 31.81 44.57 -58.24
CA GLY A 251 30.41 44.16 -58.19
C GLY A 251 30.03 43.26 -59.37
N ARG A 252 28.93 42.51 -59.22
CA ARG A 252 28.42 41.63 -60.29
C ARG A 252 27.99 42.47 -61.49
N GLN A 253 28.58 42.17 -62.66
CA GLN A 253 28.35 42.92 -63.89
C GLN A 253 27.25 42.29 -64.77
N ILE A 254 26.92 41.01 -64.59
CA ILE A 254 25.97 40.26 -65.43
C ILE A 254 25.10 39.32 -64.57
N GLY A 255 23.78 39.41 -64.73
CA GLY A 255 22.79 38.57 -64.04
C GLY A 255 22.56 38.92 -62.57
N GLU A 256 21.39 38.56 -62.03
CA GLU A 256 21.10 38.63 -60.59
C GLU A 256 21.70 37.42 -59.86
N ASN A 257 22.01 37.57 -58.57
CA ASN A 257 22.26 36.41 -57.71
C ASN A 257 20.90 35.74 -57.49
N THR A 258 20.69 34.57 -58.07
CA THR A 258 19.48 33.77 -57.86
C THR A 258 19.85 32.29 -57.78
N ILE A 259 19.02 31.50 -57.09
CA ILE A 259 19.21 30.05 -56.94
C ILE A 259 18.95 29.30 -58.26
N ASN A 260 18.24 29.91 -59.21
CA ASN A 260 17.87 29.28 -60.48
C ASN A 260 18.64 29.93 -61.65
N PRO A 261 19.57 29.23 -62.32
CA PRO A 261 20.36 29.79 -63.41
C PRO A 261 19.53 30.17 -64.65
#